data_AF-A0A5C1AI51-F1
#
_entry.id   AF-A0A5C1AI51-F1
#
_cell.length_a   1.000
_cell.length_b   1.000
_cell.length_c   1.000
_cell.angle_alpha   90.00
_cell.angle_beta   90.00
_cell.angle_gamma   90.00
#
_symmetry.space_group_name_H-M   'P 1'
#
loop_
_entity.id
_entity.type
_entity.pdbx_description
1 polymer ?
#
loop_
_entity_poly.entity_id
_entity_poly.type
_entity_poly.pdbx_seq_one_letter_code
_entity_poly.pdbx_strand_id
1 'polypeptide(L)'
;MHLPQFLSWVEQRHRRLDSHISQADKIVPLLQQAGPTGMTRRQLTGAIDLEPSLVDALLSALLDSGQIRVAVVGGVHIYTA
;
A
#
# COMPACT_ATOMS: atom_id res chain seq x y z
N MET A 1 -9.93 -3.03 -39.16
CA MET A 1 -9.72 -2.06 -38.07
C MET A 1 -10.05 -2.73 -36.73
N HIS A 2 -9.05 -3.18 -35.97
CA HIS A 2 -9.21 -3.87 -34.66
C HIS A 2 -9.01 -2.91 -33.46
N LEU A 3 -9.56 -1.69 -33.55
CA LEU A 3 -9.46 -0.66 -32.52
C LEU A 3 -10.14 -0.98 -31.16
N PRO A 4 -11.28 -1.69 -31.06
CA PRO A 4 -12.00 -1.80 -29.79
C PRO A 4 -11.28 -2.68 -28.75
N GLN A 5 -10.49 -3.67 -29.20
CA GLN A 5 -9.72 -4.56 -28.32
C GLN A 5 -8.53 -3.83 -27.65
N PHE A 6 -7.85 -2.96 -28.39
CA PHE A 6 -6.69 -2.26 -27.87
C PHE A 6 -7.10 -1.21 -26.83
N LEU A 7 -8.15 -0.42 -27.12
CA LEU A 7 -8.64 0.60 -26.20
C LEU A 7 -9.17 -0.01 -24.90
N SER A 8 -9.92 -1.12 -24.98
CA SER A 8 -10.39 -1.83 -23.79
C SER A 8 -9.24 -2.44 -22.96
N TRP A 9 -8.17 -2.93 -23.60
CA TRP A 9 -6.96 -3.37 -22.89
C TRP A 9 -6.26 -2.20 -22.17
N VAL A 10 -6.13 -1.04 -22.83
CA VAL A 10 -5.53 0.16 -22.22
C VAL A 10 -6.37 0.65 -21.05
N GLU A 11 -7.69 0.76 -21.19
CA GLU A 11 -8.59 1.17 -20.11
C GLU A 11 -8.60 0.19 -18.94
N GLN A 12 -8.53 -1.12 -19.21
CA GLN A 12 -8.46 -2.12 -18.15
C GLN A 12 -7.11 -2.04 -17.42
N ARG A 13 -6.02 -1.74 -18.13
CA ARG A 13 -4.70 -1.53 -17.54
C ARG A 13 -4.67 -0.26 -16.70
N HIS A 14 -5.21 0.86 -17.19
CA HIS A 14 -5.34 2.11 -16.43
C HIS A 14 -6.18 1.91 -15.17
N ARG A 15 -7.36 1.29 -15.27
CA ARG A 15 -8.20 1.01 -14.09
C ARG A 15 -7.49 0.18 -13.01
N ARG A 16 -6.68 -0.80 -13.41
CA ARG A 16 -5.86 -1.57 -12.46
C ARG A 16 -4.76 -0.72 -11.84
N LEU A 17 -4.10 0.13 -12.63
CA LEU A 17 -3.05 1.02 -12.15
C LEU A 17 -3.62 2.04 -11.15
N ASP A 18 -4.73 2.68 -11.50
CA ASP A 18 -5.44 3.65 -10.66
C ASP A 18 -5.91 3.01 -9.35
N SER A 19 -6.41 1.77 -9.42
CA SER A 19 -6.79 1.01 -8.22
C SER A 19 -5.58 0.77 -7.31
N HIS A 20 -4.43 0.35 -7.85
CA HIS A 20 -3.24 0.12 -7.02
C HIS A 20 -2.69 1.40 -6.41
N ILE A 21 -2.65 2.51 -7.16
CA ILE A 21 -2.25 3.83 -6.64
C ILE A 21 -3.21 4.24 -5.52
N SER A 22 -4.51 4.09 -5.72
CA SER A 22 -5.52 4.40 -4.70
C SER A 22 -5.40 3.53 -3.44
N GLN A 23 -4.96 2.27 -3.55
CA GLN A 23 -4.70 1.44 -2.37
C GLN A 23 -3.39 1.82 -1.65
N ALA A 24 -2.35 2.21 -2.41
CA ALA A 24 -1.09 2.67 -1.84
C ALA A 24 -1.27 3.92 -0.98
N ASP A 25 -2.10 4.86 -1.45
CA ASP A 25 -2.43 6.11 -0.75
C ASP A 25 -3.15 5.88 0.60
N LYS A 26 -3.69 4.67 0.86
CA LYS A 26 -4.39 4.35 2.10
C LYS A 26 -3.47 3.99 3.25
N ILE A 27 -2.20 3.62 3.02
CA ILE A 27 -1.31 3.16 4.09
C ILE A 27 -1.12 4.25 5.16
N VAL A 28 -0.77 5.47 4.75
CA VAL A 28 -0.51 6.57 5.71
C VAL A 28 -1.77 6.93 6.51
N PRO A 29 -2.95 7.14 5.89
CA PRO A 29 -4.20 7.34 6.64
C PRO A 29 -4.54 6.21 7.62
N LEU A 30 -4.34 4.94 7.23
CA LEU A 30 -4.58 3.79 8.12
C LEU A 30 -3.67 3.83 9.35
N LEU A 31 -2.39 4.16 9.16
CA LEU A 31 -1.44 4.30 10.25
C LEU A 31 -1.77 5.49 11.16
N GLN A 32 -2.22 6.62 10.60
CA GLN A 32 -2.69 7.76 11.38
C GLN A 32 -3.92 7.41 12.22
N GLN A 33 -4.85 6.62 11.67
CA GLN A 33 -6.04 6.15 12.41
C GLN A 33 -5.69 5.17 13.54
N ALA A 34 -4.68 4.32 13.35
CA ALA A 34 -4.18 3.45 14.40
C ALA A 34 -3.45 4.21 15.52
N GLY A 35 -2.89 5.38 15.19
CA GLY A 35 -2.21 6.26 16.14
C GLY A 35 -0.98 5.60 16.77
N PRO A 36 -0.70 5.84 18.07
CA PRO A 36 0.53 5.38 18.73
C PRO A 36 0.64 3.86 18.87
N THR A 37 -0.46 3.13 18.72
CA THR A 37 -0.46 1.65 18.71
C THR A 37 0.18 1.12 17.43
N GLY A 38 0.10 1.89 16.33
CA GLY A 38 0.58 1.49 15.02
C GLY A 38 -0.14 0.27 14.44
N MET A 39 0.41 -0.26 13.35
CA MET A 39 -0.09 -1.46 12.70
C MET A 39 1.06 -2.39 12.34
N THR A 40 0.82 -3.69 12.43
CA THR A 40 1.74 -4.69 11.93
C THR A 40 1.65 -4.82 10.41
N ARG A 41 2.70 -5.35 9.77
CA ARG A 41 2.68 -5.71 8.34
C ARG A 41 1.42 -6.51 7.97
N ARG A 42 1.08 -7.52 8.79
CA ARG A 42 -0.08 -8.39 8.53
C ARG A 42 -1.40 -7.62 8.55
N GLN A 43 -1.57 -6.67 9.48
CA GLN A 43 -2.76 -5.84 9.54
C GLN A 43 -2.85 -4.91 8.34
N LEU A 44 -1.71 -4.34 7.91
CA LEU A 44 -1.65 -3.51 6.71
C LEU A 44 -2.05 -4.31 5.47
N THR A 45 -1.39 -5.44 5.19
CA THR A 45 -1.74 -6.31 4.04
C THR A 45 -3.19 -6.79 4.08
N GLY A 46 -3.81 -6.94 5.25
CA GLY A 46 -5.23 -7.29 5.37
C GLY A 46 -6.20 -6.12 5.16
N ALA A 47 -5.74 -4.88 5.32
CA ALA A 47 -6.55 -3.66 5.22
C ALA A 47 -6.52 -3.05 3.81
N ILE A 48 -5.54 -3.41 2.98
CA ILE A 48 -5.38 -2.93 1.61
C ILE A 48 -5.34 -4.09 0.62
N ASP A 49 -6.01 -3.92 -0.51
CA ASP A 49 -6.04 -4.91 -1.59
C ASP A 49 -4.82 -4.70 -2.50
N LEU A 50 -3.63 -5.03 -1.98
CA LEU A 50 -2.36 -4.97 -2.69
C LEU A 50 -1.58 -6.27 -2.50
N GLU A 51 -0.82 -6.65 -3.52
CA GLU A 51 0.08 -7.79 -3.43
C GLU A 51 1.10 -7.58 -2.30
N PRO A 52 1.42 -8.61 -1.49
CA PRO A 52 2.33 -8.47 -0.36
C PRO A 52 3.70 -7.87 -0.72
N SER A 53 4.24 -8.19 -1.89
CA SER A 53 5.49 -7.64 -2.42
C SER A 53 5.41 -6.13 -2.67
N LEU A 54 4.27 -5.64 -3.18
CA LEU A 54 4.03 -4.21 -3.38
C LEU A 54 3.85 -3.48 -2.04
N VAL A 55 3.21 -4.12 -1.07
CA VAL A 55 3.11 -3.57 0.30
C VAL A 55 4.50 -3.42 0.90
N ASP A 56 5.37 -4.42 0.77
CA ASP A 56 6.74 -4.34 1.30
C ASP A 56 7.56 -3.24 0.61
N ALA A 57 7.48 -3.13 -0.72
CA ALA A 57 8.15 -2.07 -1.46
C ALA A 57 7.66 -0.67 -1.06
N LEU A 58 6.34 -0.52 -0.89
CA LEU A 58 5.73 0.74 -0.46
C LEU A 58 6.13 1.11 0.98
N LEU A 59 6.12 0.15 1.91
CA LEU A 59 6.57 0.37 3.28
C LEU A 59 8.04 0.78 3.32
N SER A 60 8.91 0.15 2.51
CA SER A 60 10.30 0.56 2.39
C SER A 60 10.41 2.01 1.89
N ALA A 61 9.71 2.38 0.81
CA ALA A 61 9.75 3.74 0.28
C ALA A 61 9.21 4.80 1.27
N LEU A 62 8.17 4.45 2.04
CA LEU A 62 7.60 5.33 3.08
C LEU A 62 8.55 5.49 4.28
N LEU A 63 9.29 4.44 4.65
CA LEU A 63 10.33 4.51 5.67
C LEU A 63 11.50 5.38 5.20
N ASP A 64 11.98 5.16 3.97
CA ASP A 64 13.10 5.90 3.38
C ASP A 64 12.79 7.39 3.22
N SER A 65 11.52 7.72 2.91
CA SER A 65 11.05 9.12 2.84
C SER A 65 10.73 9.73 4.21
N GLY A 66 10.77 8.95 5.30
CA GLY A 66 10.50 9.42 6.66
C GLY A 66 9.03 9.70 6.96
N GLN A 67 8.11 9.27 6.09
CA GLN A 67 6.66 9.45 6.29
C GLN A 67 6.07 8.49 7.32
N ILE A 68 6.75 7.36 7.56
CA ILE A 68 6.39 6.40 8.59
C ILE A 68 7.62 6.00 9.38
N ARG A 69 7.40 5.41 10.56
CA ARG A 69 8.43 4.88 11.45
C ARG A 69 8.13 3.42 11.73
N VAL A 70 9.18 2.65 12.03
CA VAL A 70 9.06 1.25 12.44
C VAL A 70 9.70 1.05 13.81
N ALA A 71 9.01 0.32 14.68
CA ALA A 71 9.52 -0.15 15.95
C ALA A 71 9.44 -1.68 16.00
N VAL A 72 10.34 -2.31 16.74
CA VAL A 72 10.32 -3.76 16.97
C VAL A 72 9.85 -4.01 18.41
N VAL A 73 8.69 -4.63 18.56
CA VAL A 73 8.09 -4.95 19.87
C VAL A 73 7.89 -6.46 19.95
N GLY A 74 8.59 -7.12 20.87
CA GLY A 74 8.49 -8.59 21.01
C GLY A 74 8.85 -9.37 19.75
N GLY A 75 9.74 -8.85 18.90
CA GLY A 75 10.13 -9.44 17.62
C GLY A 75 9.18 -9.13 16.45
N VAL A 76 8.17 -8.29 16.64
CA VAL A 76 7.21 -7.90 15.61
C VAL A 76 7.42 -6.45 15.19
N HIS A 77 7.41 -6.19 13.88
CA HIS A 77 7.49 -4.83 13.34
C HIS A 77 6.13 -4.13 13.44
N ILE A 78 6.12 -2.99 14.13
CA ILE A 78 4.99 -2.07 14.29
C ILE A 78 5.31 -0.82 13.48
N TYR A 79 4.46 -0.48 12.52
CA TYR A 79 4.57 0.72 11.69
C TYR A 79 3.66 1.81 12.24
N THR A 80 4.10 3.07 12.22
CA THR A 80 3.34 4.26 12.64
C THR A 80 3.60 5.40 11.65
N ALA A 81 2.63 6.27 11.40
CA ALA A 81 2.81 7.50 10.63
C ALA A 81 3.16 8.68 11.54
#